data_AF-A0A5K3F7N6-F1
#
_entry.id   AF-A0A5K3F7N6-F1
#
_cell.length_a   1.000
_cell.length_b   1.000
_cell.length_c   1.000
_cell.angle_alpha   90.00
_cell.angle_beta   90.00
_cell.angle_gamma   90.00
#
_symmetry.space_group_name_H-M   'P 1'
#
loop_
_entity.id
_entity.type
_entity.pdbx_description
1 polymer ?
#
loop_
_entity_poly.entity_id
_entity_poly.type
_entity_poly.pdbx_seq_one_letter_code
_entity_poly.pdbx_strand_id
1 'polypeptide(L)'
;MADTRQKSALVEKSESSNEPESHLLQYPWNFYVFSYGLGRAWEESMQKIVTFSTVEHFWSIMFHTLPPSEIANGTDLYVFKDGIQPMWEDPKNQHGGRWLINVPNVKDLNRYWEELLMLIVGNSWDTEQESEEICGAVFQPRARGVKISLWTSDCEDEESIMRIGRRVKEVLNYPDRLLYQTVQQQQNAPKGQDLAQGKYFV
;
A
#
# COMPACT_ATOMS: atom_id res chain seq x y z
N MET A 1 -53.76 -33.43 35.65
CA MET A 1 -52.35 -33.62 35.25
C MET A 1 -52.14 -32.78 33.98
N ALA A 2 -51.71 -31.52 34.14
CA ALA A 2 -51.18 -30.61 33.12
C ALA A 2 -51.09 -29.19 33.74
N ASP A 3 -50.13 -28.40 33.26
CA ASP A 3 -50.00 -26.94 33.34
C ASP A 3 -49.64 -26.29 34.69
N THR A 4 -48.84 -25.22 34.78
CA THR A 4 -47.94 -24.50 33.84
C THR A 4 -47.09 -23.57 34.72
N ARG A 5 -45.75 -23.63 34.60
CA ARG A 5 -44.90 -22.56 34.06
C ARG A 5 -44.83 -21.28 34.91
N GLN A 6 -43.73 -21.15 35.67
CA GLN A 6 -43.08 -19.86 35.85
C GLN A 6 -41.56 -20.06 36.02
N LYS A 7 -40.88 -20.17 34.87
CA LYS A 7 -39.44 -19.95 34.79
C LYS A 7 -39.25 -18.43 34.69
N SER A 8 -38.75 -17.80 35.75
CA SER A 8 -38.11 -16.50 35.63
C SER A 8 -36.75 -16.73 34.96
N ALA A 9 -36.71 -16.59 33.64
CA ALA A 9 -35.45 -16.46 32.94
C ALA A 9 -34.96 -15.04 33.18
N LEU A 10 -33.95 -14.91 34.03
CA LEU A 10 -33.10 -13.73 34.10
C LEU A 10 -32.54 -13.52 32.68
N VAL A 11 -32.90 -12.40 32.08
CA VAL A 11 -32.21 -11.89 30.90
C VAL A 11 -30.84 -11.46 31.38
N GLU A 12 -29.83 -12.31 31.17
CA GLU A 12 -28.44 -11.90 31.27
C GLU A 12 -28.21 -10.82 30.21
N LYS A 13 -28.19 -9.59 30.67
CA LYS A 13 -27.74 -8.43 29.91
C LYS A 13 -26.25 -8.63 29.71
N SER A 14 -25.83 -9.05 28.51
CA SER A 14 -24.42 -9.14 28.16
C SER A 14 -23.79 -7.77 28.39
N GLU A 15 -22.90 -7.68 29.37
CA GLU A 15 -22.04 -6.51 29.55
C GLU A 15 -21.26 -6.33 28.24
N SER A 16 -21.59 -5.29 27.49
CA SER A 16 -20.78 -4.90 26.34
C SER A 16 -19.39 -4.56 26.88
N SER A 17 -18.40 -5.37 26.49
CA SER A 17 -16.99 -5.07 26.74
C SER A 17 -16.74 -3.63 26.33
N ASN A 18 -16.31 -2.80 27.28
CA ASN A 18 -16.07 -1.37 27.12
C ASN A 18 -14.79 -1.09 26.28
N GLU A 19 -14.41 -2.02 25.41
CA GLU A 19 -13.31 -1.84 24.47
C GLU A 19 -13.79 -0.99 23.31
N PRO A 20 -13.04 0.05 22.91
CA PRO A 20 -13.40 0.85 21.75
C PRO A 20 -13.49 -0.05 20.51
N GLU A 21 -14.62 0.01 19.81
CA GLU A 21 -14.84 -0.72 18.57
C GLU A 21 -13.80 -0.25 17.54
N SER A 22 -12.99 -1.17 17.02
CA SER A 22 -11.95 -0.86 16.04
C SER A 22 -12.54 -0.66 14.65
N HIS A 23 -11.99 0.29 13.88
CA HIS A 23 -12.50 0.60 12.55
C HIS A 23 -11.86 -0.32 11.51
N LEU A 24 -12.66 -1.22 10.91
CA LEU A 24 -12.19 -2.16 9.89
C LEU A 24 -11.82 -1.43 8.58
N LEU A 25 -10.73 -1.88 7.96
CA LEU A 25 -10.34 -1.49 6.61
C LEU A 25 -11.07 -2.36 5.57
N GLN A 26 -11.21 -1.85 4.34
CA GLN A 26 -11.82 -2.59 3.23
C GLN A 26 -11.07 -3.91 2.92
N TYR A 27 -9.75 -3.88 3.01
CA TYR A 27 -8.89 -5.05 2.82
C TYR A 27 -7.89 -5.16 3.97
N PRO A 28 -7.49 -6.38 4.36
CA PRO A 28 -6.28 -6.59 5.13
C PRO A 28 -5.04 -6.25 4.30
N TRP A 29 -4.02 -5.72 4.95
CA TRP A 29 -2.75 -5.29 4.35
C TRP A 29 -1.57 -5.88 5.09
N ASN A 30 -0.46 -6.05 4.38
CA ASN A 30 0.80 -6.56 4.88
C ASN A 30 1.88 -5.49 4.76
N PHE A 31 2.59 -5.23 5.84
CA PHE A 31 3.76 -4.36 5.87
C PHE A 31 5.03 -5.20 5.80
N TYR A 32 5.92 -4.89 4.86
CA TYR A 32 7.21 -5.54 4.70
C TYR A 32 8.35 -4.54 4.73
N VAL A 33 9.50 -5.00 5.21
CA VAL A 33 10.78 -4.30 5.12
C VAL A 33 11.72 -5.13 4.27
N PHE A 34 12.31 -4.52 3.27
CA PHE A 34 13.41 -5.09 2.51
C PHE A 34 14.72 -4.39 2.90
N SER A 35 15.76 -5.15 3.23
CA SER A 35 17.07 -4.60 3.56
C SER A 35 18.16 -5.23 2.71
N TYR A 36 18.85 -4.44 1.88
CA TYR A 36 20.01 -4.94 1.12
C TYR A 36 21.13 -5.35 2.09
N GLY A 37 21.41 -6.66 2.15
CA GLY A 37 22.59 -7.22 2.83
C GLY A 37 23.59 -7.76 1.82
N LEU A 38 24.88 -7.50 2.02
CA LEU A 38 25.94 -8.17 1.26
C LEU A 38 25.84 -9.69 1.51
N GLY A 39 25.68 -10.47 0.43
CA GLY A 39 25.71 -11.94 0.47
C GLY A 39 24.41 -12.64 0.87
N ARG A 40 23.29 -11.92 1.03
CA ARG A 40 21.96 -12.53 1.22
C ARG A 40 21.20 -12.66 -0.09
N ALA A 41 20.39 -13.72 -0.23
CA ALA A 41 19.45 -13.82 -1.33
C ALA A 41 18.37 -12.72 -1.23
N TRP A 42 17.71 -12.37 -2.33
CA TRP A 42 16.70 -11.32 -2.35
C TRP A 42 15.50 -11.69 -1.45
N GLU A 43 15.09 -12.95 -1.51
CA GLU A 43 13.99 -13.52 -0.73
C GLU A 43 14.29 -13.45 0.78
N GLU A 44 15.54 -13.66 1.18
CA GLU A 44 16.00 -13.54 2.57
C GLU A 44 16.11 -12.09 3.06
N SER A 45 16.10 -11.15 2.11
CA SER A 45 16.22 -9.71 2.37
C SER A 45 14.84 -9.06 2.55
N MET A 46 13.74 -9.73 2.17
CA MET A 46 12.36 -9.29 2.35
C MET A 46 11.73 -9.92 3.59
N GLN A 47 11.26 -9.10 4.53
CA GLN A 47 10.63 -9.56 5.77
C GLN A 47 9.22 -9.00 5.91
N LYS A 48 8.23 -9.88 6.01
CA LYS A 48 6.87 -9.50 6.43
C LYS A 48 6.89 -9.18 7.93
N ILE A 49 6.59 -7.94 8.28
CA ILE A 49 6.61 -7.47 9.66
C ILE A 49 5.26 -7.75 10.32
N VAL A 50 4.17 -7.39 9.66
CA VAL A 50 2.83 -7.46 10.25
C VAL A 50 1.73 -7.49 9.20
N THR A 51 0.60 -8.10 9.55
CA THR A 51 -0.69 -7.97 8.85
C THR A 51 -1.63 -7.11 9.69
N PHE A 52 -2.31 -6.16 9.06
CA PHE A 52 -3.27 -5.28 9.72
C PHE A 52 -4.55 -5.15 8.91
N SER A 53 -5.67 -4.97 9.60
CA SER A 53 -7.00 -4.87 9.00
C SER A 53 -7.87 -3.81 9.67
N THR A 54 -7.27 -2.95 10.51
CA THR A 54 -7.96 -1.85 11.20
C THR A 54 -7.20 -0.54 11.05
N VAL A 55 -7.91 0.58 11.15
CA VAL A 55 -7.34 1.93 11.10
C VAL A 55 -6.39 2.17 12.28
N GLU A 56 -6.73 1.67 13.47
CA GLU A 56 -5.91 1.79 14.67
C GLU A 56 -4.59 1.05 14.51
N HIS A 57 -4.62 -0.16 13.94
CA HIS A 57 -3.40 -0.94 13.72
C HIS A 57 -2.53 -0.32 12.62
N PHE A 58 -3.15 0.23 11.56
CA PHE A 58 -2.45 1.03 10.56
C PHE A 58 -1.66 2.18 11.23
N TRP A 59 -2.31 3.01 12.04
CA TRP A 59 -1.65 4.11 12.74
C TRP A 59 -0.60 3.62 13.74
N SER A 60 -0.87 2.53 14.45
CA SER A 60 0.12 1.90 15.33
C SER A 60 1.41 1.55 14.58
N ILE A 61 1.31 1.01 13.35
CA ILE A 61 2.48 0.71 12.52
C ILE A 61 3.20 2.00 12.11
N MET A 62 2.46 3.01 11.65
CA MET A 62 3.03 4.28 11.20
C MET A 62 3.78 5.02 12.32
N PHE A 63 3.29 4.96 13.57
CA PHE A 63 3.94 5.58 14.72
C PHE A 63 5.14 4.81 15.28
N HIS A 64 5.22 3.50 15.06
CA HIS A 64 6.31 2.65 15.58
C HIS A 64 7.35 2.28 14.52
N THR A 65 7.15 2.70 13.28
CA THR A 65 8.14 2.58 12.21
C THR A 65 8.89 3.90 12.05
N LEU A 66 10.18 3.84 11.67
CA LEU A 66 10.92 5.07 11.35
C LEU A 66 10.18 5.87 10.26
N PRO A 67 10.08 7.20 10.41
CA PRO A 67 9.50 8.03 9.36
C PRO A 67 10.35 7.91 8.08
N PRO A 68 9.74 8.04 6.89
CA PRO A 68 10.44 7.89 5.61
C PRO A 68 11.76 8.66 5.48
N SER A 69 11.86 9.85 6.07
CA SER A 69 13.06 10.69 6.11
C SER A 69 14.24 10.11 6.90
N GLU A 70 13.99 9.16 7.80
CA GLU A 70 15.01 8.52 8.65
C GLU A 70 15.39 7.11 8.21
N ILE A 71 14.70 6.58 7.20
CA ILE A 71 14.98 5.25 6.65
C ILE A 71 16.28 5.30 5.86
N ALA A 72 17.19 4.37 6.17
CA ALA A 72 18.48 4.27 5.52
C ALA A 72 18.33 3.93 4.02
N ASN A 73 19.23 4.49 3.20
CA ASN A 73 19.31 4.13 1.79
C ASN A 73 19.52 2.62 1.62
N GLY A 74 18.72 2.00 0.75
CA GLY A 74 18.72 0.54 0.59
C GLY A 74 17.85 -0.23 1.59
N THR A 75 17.06 0.47 2.40
CA THR A 75 15.94 -0.13 3.11
C THR A 75 14.64 0.29 2.45
N ASP A 76 13.95 -0.66 1.80
CA ASP A 76 12.68 -0.39 1.13
C ASP A 76 11.51 -0.80 2.02
N LEU A 77 10.41 -0.07 1.96
CA LEU A 77 9.16 -0.44 2.62
C LEU A 77 8.14 -0.86 1.57
N TYR A 78 7.33 -1.87 1.90
CA TYR A 78 6.24 -2.34 1.06
C TYR A 78 4.96 -2.46 1.89
N VAL A 79 3.85 -1.98 1.34
CA VAL A 79 2.52 -2.17 1.91
C VAL A 79 1.61 -2.74 0.83
N PHE A 80 1.27 -4.02 0.93
CA PHE A 80 0.51 -4.75 -0.10
C PHE A 80 -0.75 -5.36 0.49
N LYS A 81 -1.82 -5.46 -0.31
CA LYS A 81 -3.03 -6.18 0.12
C LYS A 81 -2.67 -7.62 0.49
N ASP A 82 -3.36 -8.17 1.48
CA ASP A 82 -3.16 -9.56 1.84
C ASP A 82 -3.51 -10.49 0.68
N GLY A 83 -2.71 -11.55 0.52
CA GLY A 83 -2.78 -12.44 -0.63
C GLY A 83 -2.03 -11.97 -1.88
N ILE A 84 -1.45 -10.76 -1.90
CA ILE A 84 -0.59 -10.27 -2.99
C ILE A 84 0.84 -10.13 -2.48
N GLN A 85 1.77 -10.86 -3.07
CA GLN A 85 3.19 -10.77 -2.74
C GLN A 85 3.82 -9.53 -3.38
N PRO A 86 4.75 -8.83 -2.71
CA PRO A 86 5.41 -7.63 -3.22
C PRO A 86 6.51 -7.97 -4.26
N MET A 87 6.16 -8.74 -5.29
CA MET A 87 7.06 -9.18 -6.36
C MET A 87 6.34 -9.24 -7.71
N TRP A 88 7.09 -9.13 -8.81
CA TRP A 88 6.51 -9.10 -10.15
C TRP A 88 5.92 -10.43 -10.58
N GLU A 89 6.40 -11.53 -10.02
CA GLU A 89 5.99 -12.89 -10.32
C GLU A 89 4.63 -13.26 -9.69
N ASP A 90 4.12 -12.43 -8.77
CA ASP A 90 2.78 -12.63 -8.23
C ASP A 90 1.74 -12.50 -9.36
N PRO A 91 0.76 -13.42 -9.46
CA PRO A 91 -0.26 -13.38 -10.50
C PRO A 91 -1.03 -12.05 -10.58
N LYS A 92 -1.18 -11.34 -9.46
CA LYS A 92 -1.83 -10.01 -9.42
C LYS A 92 -0.93 -8.87 -9.87
N ASN A 93 0.39 -9.06 -9.94
CA ASN A 93 1.33 -8.02 -10.35
C ASN A 93 1.87 -8.22 -11.77
N GLN A 94 1.99 -9.46 -12.26
CA GLN A 94 2.73 -9.78 -13.48
C GLN A 94 2.23 -9.08 -14.76
N HIS A 95 0.95 -8.73 -14.84
CA HIS A 95 0.33 -8.01 -15.96
C HIS A 95 0.08 -6.52 -15.68
N GLY A 96 0.53 -6.08 -14.51
CA GLY A 96 0.28 -4.76 -13.98
C GLY A 96 1.36 -3.74 -14.31
N GLY A 97 1.46 -2.76 -13.43
CA GLY A 97 2.43 -1.70 -13.53
C GLY A 97 2.47 -0.87 -12.27
N ARG A 98 3.10 0.31 -12.36
CA ARG A 98 3.15 1.25 -11.25
C ARG A 98 3.06 2.70 -11.71
N TRP A 99 2.38 3.51 -10.91
CA TRP A 99 2.61 4.94 -10.89
C TRP A 99 3.90 5.23 -10.12
N LEU A 100 4.88 5.85 -10.78
CA LEU A 100 6.15 6.25 -10.19
C LEU A 100 6.10 7.72 -9.76
N ILE A 101 6.34 7.95 -8.46
CA ILE A 101 6.43 9.26 -7.84
C ILE A 101 7.89 9.49 -7.46
N ASN A 102 8.56 10.40 -8.15
CA ASN A 102 9.89 10.85 -7.78
C ASN A 102 9.74 12.00 -6.79
N VAL A 103 10.33 11.91 -5.60
CA VAL A 103 10.12 12.95 -4.58
C VAL A 103 11.08 14.12 -4.85
N PRO A 104 10.61 15.29 -5.33
CA PRO A 104 11.49 16.37 -5.74
C PRO A 104 12.11 17.10 -4.54
N ASN A 105 11.39 17.13 -3.42
CA ASN A 105 11.78 17.82 -2.20
C ASN A 105 11.62 16.88 -1.01
N VAL A 106 12.72 16.65 -0.29
CA VAL A 106 12.77 15.78 0.90
C VAL A 106 11.80 16.21 2.01
N LYS A 107 11.36 17.47 2.02
CA LYS A 107 10.36 17.97 2.99
C LYS A 107 8.98 17.37 2.77
N ASP A 108 8.64 16.98 1.54
CA ASP A 108 7.36 16.36 1.20
C ASP A 108 7.36 14.84 1.40
N LEU A 109 8.52 14.25 1.69
CA LEU A 109 8.74 12.81 1.69
C LEU A 109 7.81 12.05 2.65
N ASN A 110 7.76 12.49 3.91
CA ASN A 110 6.95 11.83 4.93
C ASN A 110 5.46 11.96 4.59
N ARG A 111 5.04 13.17 4.20
CA ARG A 111 3.66 13.45 3.78
C ARG A 111 3.26 12.60 2.58
N TYR A 112 4.08 12.52 1.54
CA TYR A 112 3.74 11.74 0.34
C TYR A 112 3.53 10.26 0.63
N TRP A 113 4.38 9.69 1.48
CA TRP A 113 4.22 8.29 1.88
C TRP A 113 2.96 8.09 2.72
N GLU A 114 2.73 8.93 3.73
CA GLU A 114 1.57 8.84 4.62
C GLU A 114 0.24 9.04 3.86
N GLU A 115 0.13 10.09 3.05
CA GLU A 115 -1.05 10.39 2.23
C GLU A 115 -1.35 9.29 1.22
N LEU A 116 -0.32 8.72 0.57
CA LEU A 116 -0.51 7.59 -0.33
C LEU A 116 -1.01 6.36 0.43
N LEU A 117 -0.45 6.06 1.61
CA LEU A 117 -0.91 4.95 2.41
C LEU A 117 -2.34 5.16 2.92
N MET A 118 -2.69 6.36 3.39
CA MET A 118 -4.06 6.70 3.78
C MET A 118 -5.04 6.52 2.61
N LEU A 119 -4.67 6.96 1.40
CA LEU A 119 -5.47 6.77 0.19
C LEU A 119 -5.77 5.29 -0.07
N ILE A 120 -4.74 4.43 -0.06
CA ILE A 120 -4.93 3.01 -0.39
C ILE A 120 -5.65 2.24 0.71
N VAL A 121 -5.31 2.44 2.00
CA VAL A 121 -5.92 1.68 3.10
C VAL A 121 -7.34 2.18 3.41
N GLY A 122 -7.57 3.49 3.27
CA GLY A 122 -8.87 4.13 3.40
C GLY A 122 -9.79 3.93 2.20
N ASN A 123 -9.33 3.20 1.17
CA ASN A 123 -10.09 2.86 -0.03
C ASN A 123 -10.78 4.07 -0.69
N SER A 124 -10.10 5.21 -0.74
CA SER A 124 -10.68 6.49 -1.16
C SER A 124 -10.67 6.68 -2.68
N TRP A 125 -11.33 5.75 -3.37
CA TRP A 125 -11.51 5.69 -4.82
C TRP A 125 -12.95 6.00 -5.21
N ASP A 126 -13.18 6.40 -6.46
CA ASP A 126 -14.54 6.74 -6.93
C ASP A 126 -15.35 5.48 -7.28
N THR A 127 -14.66 4.38 -7.62
CA THR A 127 -15.29 3.12 -8.03
C THR A 127 -14.63 1.90 -7.38
N GLU A 128 -15.38 0.79 -7.33
CA GLU A 128 -14.86 -0.50 -6.85
C GLU A 128 -13.77 -1.07 -7.77
N GLN A 129 -13.87 -0.81 -9.08
CA GLN A 129 -12.88 -1.23 -10.07
C GLN A 129 -11.50 -0.61 -9.79
N GLU A 130 -11.45 0.70 -9.53
CA GLU A 130 -10.20 1.37 -9.14
C GLU A 130 -9.63 0.79 -7.84
N SER A 131 -10.51 0.46 -6.89
CA SER A 131 -10.14 -0.20 -5.64
C SER A 131 -9.53 -1.58 -5.90
N GLU A 132 -10.16 -2.42 -6.74
CA GLU A 132 -9.70 -3.77 -7.08
C GLU A 132 -8.34 -3.77 -7.77
N GLU A 133 -8.06 -2.76 -8.60
CA GLU A 133 -6.78 -2.61 -9.29
C GLU A 133 -5.59 -2.44 -8.34
N ILE A 134 -5.78 -1.89 -7.15
CA ILE A 134 -4.66 -1.60 -6.24
C ILE A 134 -4.04 -2.89 -5.70
N CYS A 135 -2.74 -3.07 -5.93
CA CYS A 135 -1.94 -4.14 -5.34
C CYS A 135 -1.25 -3.69 -4.04
N GLY A 136 -0.55 -2.55 -4.09
CA GLY A 136 0.26 -2.08 -2.97
C GLY A 136 1.12 -0.85 -3.28
N ALA A 137 1.78 -0.33 -2.26
CA ALA A 137 2.69 0.80 -2.35
C ALA A 137 4.12 0.40 -1.93
N VAL A 138 5.11 1.07 -2.52
CA VAL A 138 6.53 0.85 -2.26
C VAL A 138 7.24 2.17 -2.01
N PHE A 139 8.08 2.21 -0.97
CA PHE A 139 9.01 3.30 -0.67
C PHE A 139 10.45 2.84 -0.88
N GLN A 140 11.22 3.57 -1.70
CA GLN A 140 12.58 3.17 -2.10
C GLN A 140 13.57 4.34 -1.97
N PRO A 141 14.24 4.51 -0.82
CA PRO A 141 15.25 5.54 -0.63
C PRO A 141 16.59 5.11 -1.25
N ARG A 142 17.12 5.93 -2.15
CA ARG A 142 18.45 5.75 -2.75
C ARG A 142 19.23 7.05 -2.67
N ALA A 143 20.55 6.95 -2.74
CA ALA A 143 21.44 8.12 -2.72
C ALA A 143 21.18 9.13 -3.85
N ARG A 144 20.64 8.67 -4.99
CA ARG A 144 20.33 9.53 -6.15
C ARG A 144 18.93 10.15 -6.12
N GLY A 145 18.12 9.81 -5.12
CA GLY A 145 16.73 10.25 -5.02
C GLY A 145 15.85 9.17 -4.42
N VAL A 146 14.69 9.59 -3.90
CA VAL A 146 13.69 8.69 -3.34
C VAL A 146 12.56 8.47 -4.32
N LYS A 147 12.12 7.22 -4.42
CA LYS A 147 10.99 6.82 -5.25
C LYS A 147 9.88 6.26 -4.37
N ILE A 148 8.66 6.69 -4.64
CA ILE A 148 7.43 6.08 -4.14
C ILE A 148 6.71 5.48 -5.33
N SER A 149 6.11 4.31 -5.17
CA SER A 149 5.38 3.63 -6.24
C SER A 149 4.03 3.13 -5.75
N LEU A 150 2.99 3.29 -6.56
CA LEU A 150 1.69 2.61 -6.38
C LEU A 150 1.54 1.55 -7.48
N TRP A 151 1.42 0.29 -7.08
CA TRP A 151 1.31 -0.85 -7.98
C TRP A 151 -0.15 -1.20 -8.24
N THR A 152 -0.46 -1.52 -9.49
CA THR A 152 -1.80 -1.89 -9.96
C THR A 152 -1.75 -3.17 -10.79
N SER A 153 -2.88 -3.86 -10.91
CA SER A 153 -2.93 -5.25 -11.36
C SER A 153 -3.03 -5.46 -12.87
N ASP A 154 -3.71 -4.55 -13.58
CA ASP A 154 -3.85 -4.60 -15.03
C ASP A 154 -3.38 -3.30 -15.67
N CYS A 155 -2.30 -3.36 -16.48
CA CYS A 155 -1.84 -2.20 -17.20
C CYS A 155 -2.64 -1.88 -18.47
N GLU A 156 -3.54 -2.76 -18.91
CA GLU A 156 -4.40 -2.57 -20.08
C GLU A 156 -5.73 -1.87 -19.75
N ASP A 157 -6.16 -1.84 -18.49
CA ASP A 157 -7.30 -1.00 -18.05
C ASP A 157 -6.90 0.48 -17.99
N GLU A 158 -6.79 1.12 -19.15
CA GLU A 158 -6.43 2.54 -19.26
C GLU A 158 -7.35 3.45 -18.43
N GLU A 159 -8.65 3.14 -18.38
CA GLU A 159 -9.61 3.99 -17.69
C GLU A 159 -9.34 4.02 -16.18
N SER A 160 -9.27 2.86 -15.54
CA SER A 160 -8.98 2.76 -14.11
C SER A 160 -7.60 3.31 -13.79
N ILE A 161 -6.58 2.95 -14.57
CA ILE A 161 -5.20 3.40 -14.33
C ILE A 161 -5.07 4.92 -14.42
N MET A 162 -5.72 5.56 -15.40
CA MET A 162 -5.69 7.02 -15.54
C MET A 162 -6.45 7.73 -14.42
N ARG A 163 -7.57 7.18 -13.95
CA ARG A 163 -8.31 7.75 -12.79
C ARG A 163 -7.51 7.63 -11.50
N ILE A 164 -6.93 6.46 -11.22
CA ILE A 164 -6.04 6.22 -10.08
C ILE A 164 -4.88 7.22 -10.10
N GLY A 165 -4.23 7.40 -11.26
CA GLY A 165 -3.13 8.36 -11.38
C GLY A 165 -3.54 9.79 -11.05
N ARG A 166 -4.69 10.25 -11.55
CA ARG A 166 -5.21 11.60 -11.25
C ARG A 166 -5.50 11.76 -9.77
N ARG A 167 -6.17 10.77 -9.15
CA ARG A 167 -6.46 10.77 -7.71
C ARG A 167 -5.18 10.82 -6.86
N VAL A 168 -4.15 10.05 -7.23
CA VAL A 168 -2.83 10.12 -6.57
C VAL A 168 -2.24 11.52 -6.69
N LYS A 169 -2.27 12.13 -7.89
CA LYS A 169 -1.74 13.47 -8.11
C LYS A 169 -2.47 14.53 -7.28
N GLU A 170 -3.80 14.42 -7.19
CA GLU A 170 -4.65 15.28 -6.38
C GLU A 170 -4.34 15.17 -4.88
N VAL A 171 -4.38 13.95 -4.33
CA VAL A 171 -4.14 13.69 -2.90
C VAL A 171 -2.73 14.13 -2.48
N LEU A 172 -1.74 13.87 -3.31
CA LEU A 172 -0.37 14.27 -3.02
C LEU A 172 -0.12 15.77 -3.27
N ASN A 173 -1.01 16.46 -3.98
CA ASN A 173 -0.74 17.77 -4.58
C ASN A 173 0.60 17.76 -5.35
N TYR A 174 0.79 16.72 -6.16
CA TYR A 174 2.06 16.46 -6.82
C TYR A 174 2.22 17.38 -8.04
N PRO A 175 3.26 18.22 -8.10
CA PRO A 175 3.35 19.31 -9.08
C PRO A 175 3.73 18.82 -10.49
N ASP A 176 4.48 17.72 -10.58
CA ASP A 176 5.04 17.24 -11.83
C ASP A 176 4.12 16.24 -12.53
N ARG A 177 4.52 15.83 -13.74
CA ARG A 177 3.85 14.74 -14.47
C ARG A 177 4.16 13.41 -13.79
N LEU A 178 3.14 12.61 -13.49
CA LEU A 178 3.33 11.24 -13.03
C LEU A 178 3.51 10.32 -14.22
N LEU A 179 4.32 9.28 -14.01
CA LEU A 179 4.68 8.30 -15.03
C LEU A 179 4.16 6.93 -14.64
N TYR A 180 3.41 6.27 -15.52
CA TYR A 180 3.02 4.88 -15.34
C TYR A 180 3.94 3.94 -16.12
N GLN A 181 4.54 2.97 -15.43
CA GLN A 181 5.47 1.99 -16.01
C GLN A 181 4.90 0.58 -15.85
N THR A 182 4.72 -0.16 -16.95
CA THR A 182 4.31 -1.58 -16.87
C THR A 182 5.41 -2.43 -16.22
N VAL A 183 5.05 -3.60 -15.69
CA VAL A 183 6.06 -4.55 -15.17
C VAL A 183 7.10 -4.90 -16.23
N GLN A 184 6.67 -5.13 -17.48
CA GLN A 184 7.57 -5.39 -18.59
C GLN A 184 8.57 -4.23 -18.82
N GLN A 185 8.11 -2.98 -18.74
CA GLN A 185 9.00 -1.82 -18.85
C GLN A 185 10.01 -1.76 -17.70
N GLN A 186 9.57 -2.03 -16.46
CA GLN A 186 10.43 -2.03 -15.28
C GLN A 186 11.50 -3.12 -15.33
N GLN A 187 11.15 -4.34 -15.76
CA GLN A 187 12.08 -5.47 -15.89
C GLN A 187 13.16 -5.22 -16.95
N ASN A 188 12.81 -4.53 -18.05
CA ASN A 188 13.75 -4.20 -19.12
C ASN A 188 14.56 -2.92 -18.85
N ALA A 189 14.29 -2.21 -17.75
CA ALA A 189 14.99 -0.99 -17.41
C ALA A 189 16.47 -1.26 -17.06
N PRO A 190 17.44 -0.50 -17.61
CA PRO A 190 18.82 -0.61 -17.21
C PRO A 190 18.97 -0.29 -15.71
N LYS A 191 19.74 -1.11 -14.99
CA LYS A 191 20.00 -0.87 -13.56
C LYS A 191 20.57 0.54 -13.34
N GLY A 192 19.93 1.30 -12.47
CA GLY A 192 20.39 2.64 -12.08
C GLY A 192 20.04 3.77 -13.04
N GLN A 193 19.19 3.52 -14.04
CA GLN A 193 18.61 4.55 -14.91
C GLN A 193 17.10 4.63 -14.70
N ASP A 194 16.59 5.86 -14.72
CA ASP A 194 15.15 6.10 -14.74
C ASP A 194 14.66 5.97 -16.18
N LEU A 195 13.56 5.25 -16.37
CA LEU A 195 12.90 5.25 -17.68
C LEU A 195 12.32 6.64 -17.91
N ALA A 196 12.76 7.28 -19.00
CA ALA A 196 12.20 8.55 -19.46
C ALA A 196 10.81 8.40 -20.12
N GLN A 197 10.35 7.17 -20.32
CA GLN A 197 9.09 6.84 -20.98
C GLN A 197 8.29 5.84 -20.13
N GLY A 198 6.98 5.91 -20.27
CA GLY A 198 6.01 5.07 -19.60
C GLY A 198 4.78 4.92 -20.49
N LYS A 199 3.92 3.97 -20.16
CA LYS A 199 2.71 3.70 -20.95
C LYS A 199 1.71 4.85 -20.84
N TYR A 200 1.50 5.36 -19.62
CA TYR A 200 0.56 6.44 -19.35
C TYR A 200 1.20 7.55 -18.52
N PHE A 201 0.53 8.70 -18.50
CA PHE A 201 0.98 9.87 -17.76
C PHE A 201 -0.20 10.76 -17.35
N VAL A 202 -0.09 11.42 -16.20
CA VAL A 202 -1.08 12.38 -15.67
C VAL A 202 -0.44 13.60 -15.04
#